data_AF-A0A067QEU5-F1
#
_entry.id   AF-A0A067QEU5-F1
#
_cell.length_a   1.000
_cell.length_b   1.000
_cell.length_c   1.000
_cell.angle_alpha   90.00
_cell.angle_beta   90.00
_cell.angle_gamma   90.00
#
_symmetry.space_group_name_H-M   'P 1'
#
loop_
_entity.id
_entity.type
_entity.pdbx_description
1 polymer ?
#
loop_
_entity_poly.entity_id
_entity_poly.type
_entity_poly.pdbx_seq_one_letter_code
_entity_poly.pdbx_strand_id
1 'polypeptide(L)' 'QRIKPETVKFANEQLMDNRYESKGGISNDYGERANRDLIVTRGAGFRKEKNKKKRGSYRGGEITMQSHSIKFTD' A
#
# COMPACT_ATOMS: atom_id res chain seq x y z
N GLN A 1 1.64 -24.13 -12.15
CA GLN A 1 2.05 -23.60 -13.48
C GLN A 1 2.43 -22.14 -13.33
N ARG A 2 3.53 -21.67 -13.94
CA ARG A 2 3.93 -20.25 -13.88
C ARG A 2 3.15 -19.47 -14.93
N ILE A 3 2.59 -18.32 -14.54
CA ILE A 3 1.87 -17.41 -15.44
C ILE A 3 2.89 -16.65 -16.29
N LYS A 4 2.67 -16.58 -17.61
CA LYS A 4 3.48 -15.74 -18.50
C LYS A 4 2.96 -14.30 -18.43
N PRO A 5 3.81 -13.31 -18.12
CA PRO A 5 3.34 -11.93 -17.91
C PRO A 5 2.72 -11.31 -19.18
N GLU A 6 3.23 -11.67 -20.36
CA GLU A 6 2.77 -11.11 -21.64
C GLU A 6 1.34 -11.51 -22.00
N THR A 7 0.85 -12.62 -21.48
CA THR A 7 -0.51 -13.11 -21.76
C THR A 7 -1.57 -12.51 -20.82
N VAL A 8 -1.15 -11.74 -19.81
CA VAL A 8 -2.06 -11.18 -18.81
C VAL A 8 -2.68 -9.89 -19.36
N LYS A 9 -4.01 -9.91 -19.54
CA LYS A 9 -4.78 -8.71 -19.88
C LYS A 9 -5.37 -8.14 -18.59
N PHE A 10 -5.13 -6.85 -18.35
CA PHE A 10 -5.73 -6.12 -17.24
C PHE A 10 -6.90 -5.28 -17.75
N ALA A 11 -7.94 -5.12 -16.93
CA ALA A 11 -9.07 -4.26 -17.27
C ALA A 11 -8.71 -2.76 -17.25
N ASN A 12 -7.70 -2.37 -16.47
CA ASN A 12 -7.20 -1.01 -16.34
C ASN A 12 -5.70 -1.07 -16.01
N GLU A 13 -4.89 -0.18 -16.59
CA GLU A 13 -3.44 -0.05 -16.34
C GLU A 13 -3.11 0.18 -14.85
N GLN A 14 -3.99 0.87 -14.12
CA GLN A 14 -3.83 1.12 -12.69
C GLN A 14 -3.82 -0.17 -11.84
N LEU A 15 -4.36 -1.27 -12.36
CA LEU A 15 -4.40 -2.57 -11.67
C LEU A 15 -3.08 -3.34 -11.78
N MET A 16 -2.13 -2.85 -12.58
CA MET A 16 -0.85 -3.51 -12.79
C MET A 16 0.10 -3.34 -11.59
N ASP A 17 -0.02 -2.22 -10.87
CA ASP A 17 0.86 -1.88 -9.74
C ASP A 17 0.10 -1.81 -8.41
N ASN A 18 0.43 -2.74 -7.50
CA ASN A 18 -0.14 -2.83 -6.16
C ASN A 18 0.66 -2.08 -5.08
N ARG A 19 1.68 -1.31 -5.45
CA ARG A 19 2.47 -0.52 -4.51
C ARG A 19 1.61 0.56 -3.86
N TYR A 20 2.00 1.01 -2.67
CA TYR A 20 1.33 2.15 -2.04
C TYR A 20 1.49 3.44 -2.88
N GLU A 21 2.62 3.59 -3.59
CA GLU A 21 2.92 4.76 -4.43
C GLU A 21 1.98 4.90 -5.65
N SER A 22 1.49 3.79 -6.21
CA SER A 22 0.60 3.81 -7.37
C SER A 22 -0.80 4.34 -7.05
N LYS A 23 -1.18 4.39 -5.76
CA LYS A 23 -2.47 4.92 -5.28
C LYS A 23 -2.68 6.41 -5.62
N GLY A 24 -1.60 7.20 -5.79
CA GLY A 24 -1.70 8.64 -6.04
C GLY A 24 -2.27 9.42 -4.85
N GLY A 25 -1.65 9.27 -3.67
CA GLY A 25 -2.11 9.83 -2.40
C GLY A 25 -1.52 11.19 -2.00
N ILE A 26 -2.06 11.75 -0.92
CA ILE A 26 -1.57 12.99 -0.30
C ILE A 26 -0.24 12.73 0.43
N SER A 27 0.72 13.62 0.23
CA SER A 27 1.98 13.63 0.97
C SER A 27 1.73 13.86 2.47
N ASN A 28 2.42 13.11 3.32
CA ASN A 28 2.37 13.16 4.78
C ASN A 28 1.07 12.63 5.41
N ASP A 29 0.35 11.75 4.71
CA ASP A 29 -0.82 11.05 5.27
C ASP A 29 -0.41 9.90 6.22
N TYR A 30 -1.39 9.37 6.96
CA TYR A 30 -1.18 8.27 7.90
C TYR A 30 -0.67 6.98 7.24
N GLY A 31 -1.04 6.72 5.99
CA GLY A 31 -0.65 5.52 5.24
C GLY A 31 0.77 5.61 4.69
N GLU A 32 1.20 6.78 4.23
CA GLU A 32 2.50 7.04 3.61
C GLU A 32 3.59 6.89 4.66
N ARG A 33 3.39 7.48 5.84
CA ARG A 33 4.31 7.29 6.97
C ARG A 33 4.42 5.81 7.36
N ALA A 34 3.30 5.08 7.37
CA ALA A 34 3.29 3.67 7.71
C ALA A 34 4.01 2.84 6.65
N ASN A 35 3.80 3.16 5.38
CA ASN A 35 4.48 2.52 4.26
C ASN A 35 5.99 2.76 4.34
N ARG A 36 6.44 4.01 4.47
CA ARG A 36 7.87 4.37 4.60
C ARG A 36 8.56 3.62 5.73
N ASP A 37 7.86 3.45 6.84
CA ASP A 37 8.33 2.77 8.03
C ASP A 37 8.43 1.25 7.90
N LEU A 38 7.45 0.63 7.25
CA LEU A 38 7.30 -0.82 7.25
C LEU A 38 7.81 -1.49 5.98
N ILE A 39 7.96 -0.75 4.87
CA ILE A 39 8.40 -1.28 3.56
C ILE A 39 9.78 -1.94 3.60
N VAL A 40 10.64 -1.45 4.50
CA VAL A 40 12.01 -1.99 4.69
C VAL A 40 12.02 -3.36 5.39
N THR A 41 10.91 -3.74 6.02
CA THR A 41 10.80 -4.98 6.81
C THR A 41 10.01 -6.04 6.06
N ARG A 42 10.38 -7.32 6.24
CA ARG A 42 9.69 -8.46 5.62
C ARG A 42 9.48 -9.60 6.64
N GLY A 43 8.50 -10.46 6.38
CA GLY A 43 8.26 -11.69 7.14
C GLY A 43 8.04 -11.47 8.65
N ALA A 44 8.78 -12.22 9.48
CA ALA A 44 8.66 -12.12 10.94
C ALA A 44 9.10 -10.75 11.48
N GLY A 45 10.08 -10.10 10.83
CA GLY A 45 10.53 -8.75 11.19
C GLY A 45 9.43 -7.71 11.03
N PHE A 46 8.65 -7.80 9.94
CA PHE A 46 7.49 -6.95 9.72
C PHE A 46 6.45 -7.09 10.83
N ARG A 47 6.15 -8.31 11.28
CA ARG A 47 5.17 -8.53 12.36
C ARG A 47 5.63 -7.88 13.67
N LYS A 48 6.91 -8.00 14.00
CA LYS A 48 7.51 -7.39 15.20
C LYS A 48 7.45 -5.86 15.12
N GLU A 49 7.92 -5.29 14.03
CA GLU A 49 7.99 -3.83 13.83
C GLU A 49 6.60 -3.20 13.83
N LYS A 50 5.64 -3.82 13.11
CA LYS A 50 4.22 -3.40 13.12
C LYS A 50 3.65 -3.40 14.55
N ASN A 51 3.87 -4.47 15.32
CA ASN A 51 3.34 -4.58 16.68
C ASN A 51 3.99 -3.58 17.64
N LYS A 52 5.29 -3.28 17.46
CA LYS A 52 6.00 -2.25 18.22
C LYS A 52 5.42 -0.86 17.94
N LYS A 53 5.24 -0.51 16.67
CA LYS A 53 4.65 0.78 16.26
C LYS A 53 3.20 0.94 16.71
N LYS A 54 2.40 -0.13 16.63
CA LYS A 54 1.02 -0.17 17.16
C LYS A 54 0.93 0.10 18.67
N ARG A 55 1.89 -0.39 19.46
CA ARG A 55 1.79 -0.42 20.94
C ARG A 55 2.07 0.90 21.66
N GLY A 56 2.72 1.88 21.05
CA GLY A 56 3.00 3.08 21.86
C GLY A 56 3.60 4.31 21.20
N SER A 57 3.85 4.35 19.89
CA SER A 57 4.51 5.55 19.34
C SER A 57 4.15 5.92 17.91
N TYR A 58 3.30 5.14 17.23
CA TYR A 58 2.90 5.53 15.89
C TYR A 58 1.85 6.65 15.93
N ARG A 59 2.33 7.88 15.94
CA ARG A 59 1.58 9.12 15.71
C ARG A 59 1.77 9.50 14.25
N GLY A 60 1.09 8.80 13.35
CA GLY A 60 1.22 8.93 11.90
C GLY A 60 0.91 10.32 11.35
N GLY A 61 0.60 10.38 10.06
CA GLY A 61 0.16 11.60 9.39
C GLY A 61 -1.33 11.88 9.56
N GLU A 62 -1.85 12.81 8.77
CA GLU A 62 -3.28 13.12 8.73
C GLU A 62 -4.09 11.91 8.25
N ILE A 63 -5.29 11.71 8.82
CA ILE A 63 -6.23 10.69 8.34
C ILE A 63 -7.02 11.32 7.19
N THR A 64 -6.68 10.92 5.97
CA THR A 64 -7.35 11.39 4.76
C THR A 64 -8.66 10.63 4.54
N MET A 65 -9.71 11.35 4.15
CA MET A 65 -11.03 10.77 3.83
C MET A 65 -11.22 10.58 2.32
N GLN A 66 -10.15 10.74 1.52
CA GLN A 66 -10.21 10.59 0.07
C GLN A 66 -10.35 9.13 -0.34
N SER A 67 -11.16 8.87 -1.37
CA SER A 67 -11.28 7.55 -1.98
C SER A 67 -10.30 7.42 -3.14
N HIS A 68 -9.56 6.30 -3.16
CA HIS A 68 -8.67 5.92 -4.25
C HIS A 68 -9.12 4.60 -4.89
N SER A 69 -10.41 4.30 -4.81
CA SER A 69 -11.00 3.13 -5.45
C SER A 69 -11.15 3.33 -6.96
N ILE A 70 -11.00 2.24 -7.72
CA ILE A 70 -11.26 2.21 -9.15
C ILE A 70 -12.67 1.68 -9.35
N LYS A 71 -13.49 2.38 -10.14
CA LYS A 71 -14.82 1.91 -10.53
C LYS A 71 -14.68 0.95 -11.71
N PHE A 72 -15.19 -0.27 -11.57
CA PHE A 72 -15.29 -1.21 -12.67
C PHE A 72 -16.44 -0.81 -13.59
N THR A 73 -16.24 -0.96 -14.90
CA THR A 73 -17.22 -0.61 -15.95
C THR A 73 -18.08 -1.80 -16.40
N ASP A 74 -17.91 -2.96 -15.78
CA ASP A 74 -18.76 -4.15 -15.99
C ASP A 74 -20.19 -3.92 -15.49
#